data_AF-A0A1V6SZP0-F1
#
_entry.id   AF-A0A1V6SZP0-F1
#
_cell.length_a   1.000
_cell.length_b   1.000
_cell.length_c   1.000
_cell.angle_alpha   90.00
_cell.angle_beta   90.00
_cell.angle_gamma   90.00
#
_symmetry.space_group_name_H-M   'P 1'
#
loop_
_entity.id
_entity.type
_entity.pdbx_description
1 polymer ?
#
loop_
_entity_poly.entity_id
_entity_poly.type
_entity_poly.pdbx_seq_one_letter_code
_entity_poly.pdbx_strand_id
1 'polypeptide(L)'
;MLITVFGFLHSLWFPPNGKPSSRPTLESKGLDWVYDPKQISIIHRYESKPSVALNYVLDDGQPDFQVLPGALGYQYIGRSSVLLPDDKRLKQLKKCTVSLEKLCQLLGSEVKDSHASSVVIGQGGFISTPHLEDMKKAMDMTDIYTKLEVRFSNGMTSTQYIHPRCFTIKQALLKEAGPVRFNRIEINSGICLFSKGVLATSPGHGQSTDTGNQLAIPPLPKHNRLTIYELETITRMSSAIADTVGLIGAAYKSRDTPVQVNIDVPDLQYYWTACDLFGRGLVSVEYVKSWIEAIDRRKKQLGSIMTSVLRKMLMDRHICDVNIAISSGTEAAITLVREKMETESITSLEEILDALRSRGSDSEMWRLFLDNLDSRQQPSDMESLGRLIYVFKSIKPALAKQRVTSFQKPIDVPNRMLIIQVDDVHEWKILDRAKSFIKEYSKTLPGSAHESVMLGLFPIQKIFSAGPGRSDLYLEDPGFKLRMSSGRRLVGPMDIISATYGEHIGNHVRRSCLLEGLS
;
A
#
# COMPACT_ATOMS: atom_id res chain seq x y z
N MET A 1 -9.31 -54.57 -17.54
CA MET A 1 -10.41 -54.92 -18.48
C MET A 1 -11.62 -55.33 -17.64
N LEU A 2 -12.84 -54.87 -18.00
CA LEU A 2 -14.10 -54.85 -17.21
C LEU A 2 -14.14 -53.72 -16.15
N ILE A 3 -15.21 -52.94 -15.90
CA ILE A 3 -16.60 -52.87 -16.40
C ILE A 3 -17.13 -51.44 -16.14
N THR A 4 -17.99 -50.96 -17.04
CA THR A 4 -18.83 -49.75 -17.05
C THR A 4 -19.97 -49.82 -16.01
N VAL A 5 -20.61 -48.68 -15.64
CA VAL A 5 -22.10 -48.47 -15.73
C VAL A 5 -22.53 -47.11 -15.12
N PHE A 6 -23.12 -46.29 -16.01
CA PHE A 6 -24.25 -45.32 -15.92
C PHE A 6 -24.29 -44.18 -14.87
N GLY A 7 -24.85 -42.99 -15.12
CA GLY A 7 -25.69 -42.40 -16.18
C GLY A 7 -26.44 -41.19 -15.55
N PHE A 8 -26.66 -40.03 -16.18
CA PHE A 8 -27.80 -39.74 -17.07
C PHE A 8 -27.72 -38.30 -17.62
N LEU A 9 -28.24 -38.12 -18.84
CA LEU A 9 -28.46 -36.86 -19.58
C LEU A 9 -29.89 -36.90 -20.12
N HIS A 10 -30.64 -35.78 -20.07
CA HIS A 10 -31.75 -35.33 -20.94
C HIS A 10 -32.44 -34.14 -20.23
N SER A 11 -32.35 -32.87 -20.67
CA SER A 11 -32.93 -32.15 -21.83
C SER A 11 -34.38 -31.67 -21.68
N LEU A 12 -34.55 -30.35 -21.87
CA LEU A 12 -35.70 -29.59 -22.42
C LEU A 12 -36.93 -29.30 -21.53
N TRP A 13 -37.19 -28.00 -21.29
CA TRP A 13 -38.41 -27.29 -21.70
C TRP A 13 -38.33 -25.77 -21.40
N PHE A 14 -38.61 -24.93 -22.41
CA PHE A 14 -38.97 -23.51 -22.25
C PHE A 14 -40.47 -23.39 -21.89
N PRO A 15 -40.87 -22.31 -21.22
CA PRO A 15 -42.09 -21.63 -21.66
C PRO A 15 -41.89 -20.12 -21.90
N PRO A 16 -42.75 -19.51 -22.76
CA PRO A 16 -42.64 -18.12 -23.21
C PRO A 16 -43.43 -17.12 -22.35
N ASN A 17 -43.10 -15.84 -22.51
CA ASN A 17 -43.94 -14.65 -22.28
C ASN A 17 -44.69 -14.47 -20.94
N GLY A 18 -44.12 -13.66 -20.06
CA GLY A 18 -44.83 -12.96 -18.98
C GLY A 18 -44.36 -11.50 -18.90
N LYS A 19 -45.31 -10.57 -18.95
CA LYS A 19 -45.13 -9.09 -18.88
C LYS A 19 -44.33 -8.65 -17.64
N PRO A 20 -43.66 -7.48 -17.68
CA PRO A 20 -42.82 -7.01 -16.58
C PRO A 20 -43.70 -6.69 -15.37
N SER A 21 -43.61 -7.50 -14.32
CA SER A 21 -44.11 -7.10 -13.00
C SER A 21 -43.17 -6.04 -12.46
N SER A 22 -43.76 -4.89 -12.13
CA SER A 22 -43.15 -3.79 -11.41
C SER A 22 -42.35 -4.31 -10.21
N ARG A 23 -41.02 -4.18 -10.27
CA ARG A 23 -40.16 -4.37 -9.11
C ARG A 23 -40.61 -3.39 -8.03
N PRO A 24 -40.78 -3.82 -6.77
CA PRO A 24 -40.98 -2.88 -5.68
C PRO A 24 -39.72 -2.03 -5.59
N THR A 25 -39.88 -0.72 -5.74
CA THR A 25 -38.92 0.27 -5.29
C THR A 25 -38.71 0.05 -3.80
N LEU A 26 -37.63 -0.66 -3.44
CA LEU A 26 -37.03 -0.47 -2.13
C LEU A 26 -36.61 1.00 -2.10
N GLU A 27 -37.43 1.83 -1.48
CA GLU A 27 -36.93 3.04 -0.85
C GLU A 27 -35.84 2.58 0.13
N SER A 28 -34.60 2.63 -0.32
CA SER A 28 -33.44 2.46 0.53
C SER A 28 -33.44 3.63 1.50
N LYS A 29 -34.10 3.43 2.65
CA LYS A 29 -33.73 4.17 3.86
C LYS A 29 -32.22 4.00 3.98
N GLY A 30 -31.50 5.10 3.81
CA GLY A 30 -30.05 5.14 3.90
C GLY A 30 -29.64 4.43 5.18
N LEU A 31 -28.92 3.32 5.04
CA LEU A 31 -28.05 2.88 6.11
C LEU A 31 -27.08 4.03 6.30
N ASP A 32 -27.27 4.81 7.36
CA ASP A 32 -26.32 5.83 7.79
C ASP A 32 -25.02 5.11 8.16
N TRP A 33 -24.16 4.93 7.15
CA TRP A 33 -22.79 4.48 7.31
C TRP A 33 -21.99 5.61 7.96
N VAL A 34 -22.18 5.82 9.28
CA VAL A 34 -21.41 6.81 10.03
C VAL A 34 -20.03 6.20 10.35
N TYR A 35 -19.18 6.14 9.34
CA TYR A 35 -17.73 6.24 9.57
C TYR A 35 -17.50 7.62 10.22
N ASP A 36 -16.77 7.71 11.34
CA ASP A 36 -16.23 9.01 11.75
C ASP A 36 -14.85 9.17 11.11
N PRO A 37 -14.76 9.81 9.91
CA PRO A 37 -13.48 10.05 9.25
C PRO A 37 -12.50 10.85 10.09
N LYS A 38 -12.98 11.48 11.16
CA LYS A 38 -12.23 12.41 12.00
C LYS A 38 -11.60 11.74 13.21
N GLN A 39 -11.82 10.45 13.42
CA GLN A 39 -11.24 9.77 14.58
C GLN A 39 -9.80 9.30 14.31
N ILE A 40 -8.88 9.65 15.22
CA ILE A 40 -7.51 9.12 15.29
C ILE A 40 -7.26 8.50 16.66
N SER A 41 -6.27 7.61 16.78
CA SER A 41 -5.82 7.06 18.06
C SER A 41 -4.37 7.39 18.33
N ILE A 42 -4.03 7.74 19.56
CA ILE A 42 -2.66 8.01 20.01
C ILE A 42 -2.34 7.07 21.17
N ILE A 43 -1.25 6.32 21.05
CA ILE A 43 -0.85 5.27 22.00
C ILE A 43 0.35 5.75 22.81
N HIS A 44 0.13 6.00 24.09
CA HIS A 44 1.15 6.34 25.05
C HIS A 44 1.79 5.10 25.64
N ARG A 45 3.08 4.94 25.42
CA ARG A 45 3.88 3.83 25.96
C ARG A 45 4.34 4.14 27.38
N TYR A 46 4.30 3.14 28.24
CA TYR A 46 4.82 3.21 29.60
C TYR A 46 5.70 2.00 29.86
N GLU A 47 6.88 2.19 30.43
CA GLU A 47 7.83 1.08 30.68
C GLU A 47 7.31 0.08 31.72
N SER A 48 6.55 0.57 32.71
CA SER A 48 6.10 -0.22 33.87
C SER A 48 4.60 -0.54 33.87
N LYS A 49 3.85 -0.10 32.85
CA LYS A 49 2.38 -0.26 32.77
C LYS A 49 1.95 -0.54 31.33
N PRO A 50 0.77 -1.18 31.11
CA PRO A 50 0.23 -1.32 29.77
C PRO A 50 0.11 0.03 29.06
N SER A 51 0.46 0.07 27.77
CA SER A 51 0.31 1.26 26.94
C SER A 51 -1.15 1.73 26.92
N VAL A 52 -1.38 3.04 26.89
CA VAL A 52 -2.72 3.64 26.93
C VAL A 52 -3.04 4.26 25.57
N ALA A 53 -4.13 3.83 24.96
CA ALA A 53 -4.67 4.39 23.74
C ALA A 53 -5.72 5.46 24.07
N LEU A 54 -5.57 6.62 23.43
CA LEU A 54 -6.45 7.77 23.52
C LEU A 54 -7.06 8.00 22.14
N ASN A 55 -8.39 8.11 22.07
CA ASN A 55 -9.07 8.46 20.83
C ASN A 55 -9.32 9.96 20.80
N TYR A 56 -9.03 10.57 19.66
CA TYR A 56 -9.26 11.98 19.41
C TYR A 56 -10.12 12.15 18.17
N VAL A 57 -11.14 13.00 18.27
CA VAL A 57 -11.95 13.43 17.14
C VAL A 57 -11.40 14.76 16.67
N LEU A 58 -11.03 14.85 15.40
CA LEU A 58 -10.50 16.07 14.80
C LEU A 58 -11.62 17.11 14.64
N ASP A 59 -11.36 18.34 15.06
CA ASP A 59 -12.34 19.43 14.94
C ASP A 59 -12.11 20.23 13.65
N ASP A 60 -12.94 20.02 12.63
CA ASP A 60 -12.92 20.80 11.39
C ASP A 60 -13.31 22.28 11.58
N GLY A 61 -13.91 22.63 12.72
CA GLY A 61 -14.38 23.97 13.04
C GLY A 61 -13.29 24.93 13.52
N GLN A 62 -12.16 24.41 14.03
CA GLN A 62 -11.08 25.27 14.52
C GLN A 62 -10.27 25.88 13.36
N PRO A 63 -10.08 27.20 13.35
CA PRO A 63 -9.24 27.88 12.36
C PRO A 63 -7.73 27.66 12.62
N ASP A 64 -7.34 27.36 13.85
CA ASP A 64 -5.95 27.25 14.28
C ASP A 64 -5.38 25.84 14.15
N PHE A 65 -4.05 25.74 14.14
CA PHE A 65 -3.33 24.47 14.19
C PHE A 65 -3.61 23.76 15.53
N GLN A 66 -4.23 22.60 15.45
CA GLN A 66 -4.46 21.70 16.58
C GLN A 66 -3.25 20.79 16.74
N VAL A 67 -2.52 20.92 17.84
CA VAL A 67 -1.46 19.97 18.19
C VAL A 67 -2.10 18.67 18.65
N LEU A 68 -1.66 17.55 18.08
CA LEU A 68 -2.15 16.23 18.51
C LEU A 68 -1.53 15.87 19.86
N PRO A 69 -2.33 15.64 20.93
CA PRO A 69 -1.77 15.40 22.25
C PRO A 69 -0.90 14.14 22.28
N GLY A 70 0.38 14.27 22.64
CA GLY A 70 1.32 13.14 22.72
C GLY A 70 1.99 12.73 21.40
N ALA A 71 1.44 13.08 20.24
CA ALA A 71 2.10 12.91 18.94
C ALA A 71 2.87 14.20 18.58
N LEU A 72 3.95 14.47 19.33
CA LEU A 72 4.72 15.70 19.21
C LEU A 72 5.28 15.79 17.78
N GLY A 73 5.00 16.90 17.09
CA GLY A 73 5.36 17.10 15.69
C GLY A 73 4.20 16.94 14.71
N TYR A 74 3.05 16.40 15.12
CA TYR A 74 1.84 16.39 14.31
C TYR A 74 0.91 17.54 14.67
N GLN A 75 0.50 18.28 13.63
CA GLN A 75 -0.48 19.35 13.72
C GLN A 75 -1.60 19.08 12.72
N TYR A 76 -2.83 19.25 13.16
CA TYR A 76 -4.03 19.21 12.33
C TYR A 76 -4.51 20.62 12.03
N ILE A 77 -5.03 20.84 10.82
CA ILE A 77 -5.73 22.07 10.46
C ILE A 77 -7.08 21.72 9.85
N GLY A 78 -8.16 22.18 10.49
CA GLY A 78 -9.53 21.94 10.06
C GLY A 78 -9.97 22.82 8.89
N ARG A 79 -9.63 24.11 8.91
CA ARG A 79 -9.94 25.06 7.82
C ARG A 79 -8.78 26.00 7.54
N SER A 80 -8.28 25.98 6.30
CA SER A 80 -7.15 26.82 5.87
C SER A 80 -7.49 28.31 5.67
N SER A 81 -8.75 28.73 5.77
CA SER A 81 -9.21 30.04 5.30
C SER A 81 -8.94 31.23 6.24
N VAL A 82 -8.50 30.99 7.49
CA VAL A 82 -8.42 32.03 8.54
C VAL A 82 -6.97 32.37 8.94
N LEU A 83 -5.97 31.66 8.43
CA LEU A 83 -4.58 31.82 8.84
C LEU A 83 -3.78 32.76 7.92
N LEU A 84 -2.72 33.36 8.50
CA LEU A 84 -1.86 34.36 7.85
C LEU A 84 -1.34 33.89 6.47
N PRO A 85 -1.52 34.69 5.39
CA PRO A 85 -1.11 34.33 4.02
C PRO A 85 0.35 33.94 3.83
N ASP A 86 1.23 34.34 4.75
CA ASP A 86 2.68 34.15 4.64
C ASP A 86 3.24 32.90 5.31
N ASP A 87 2.42 32.09 5.96
CA ASP A 87 2.90 30.83 6.55
C ASP A 87 3.37 29.85 5.45
N LYS A 88 4.66 29.49 5.50
CA LYS A 88 5.29 28.55 4.56
C LYS A 88 4.58 27.20 4.52
N ARG A 89 4.01 26.75 5.65
CA ARG A 89 3.26 25.50 5.76
C ARG A 89 1.96 25.55 4.95
N LEU A 90 1.24 26.67 4.99
CA LEU A 90 0.02 26.87 4.19
C LEU A 90 0.34 26.92 2.69
N LYS A 91 1.45 27.57 2.31
CA LYS A 91 1.96 27.56 0.94
C LYS A 91 2.25 26.13 0.46
N GLN A 92 2.81 25.27 1.31
CA GLN A 92 3.03 23.85 1.00
C GLN A 92 1.71 23.05 0.93
N LEU A 93 0.78 23.25 1.86
CA LEU A 93 -0.55 22.63 1.82
C LEU A 93 -1.28 22.95 0.53
N LYS A 94 -1.27 24.22 0.10
CA LYS A 94 -1.84 24.65 -1.19
C LYS A 94 -1.17 23.95 -2.38
N LYS A 95 0.15 23.75 -2.36
CA LYS A 95 0.85 22.97 -3.41
C LYS A 95 0.37 21.53 -3.45
N CYS A 96 0.19 20.89 -2.30
CA CYS A 96 -0.37 19.54 -2.21
C CYS A 96 -1.82 19.48 -2.71
N THR A 97 -2.67 20.46 -2.35
CA THR A 97 -4.03 20.61 -2.90
C THR A 97 -4.02 20.66 -4.42
N VAL A 98 -3.22 21.55 -5.02
CA VAL A 98 -3.09 21.66 -6.49
C VAL A 98 -2.57 20.36 -7.10
N SER A 99 -1.70 19.62 -6.41
CA SER A 99 -1.20 18.33 -6.90
C SER A 99 -2.30 17.26 -6.93
N LEU A 100 -3.21 17.24 -5.95
CA LEU A 100 -4.36 16.34 -5.94
C LEU A 100 -5.43 16.77 -6.96
N GLU A 101 -5.68 18.07 -7.13
CA GLU A 101 -6.57 18.59 -8.17
C GLU A 101 -6.13 18.13 -9.56
N LYS A 102 -4.82 18.24 -9.87
CA LYS A 102 -4.25 17.73 -11.11
C LYS A 102 -4.46 16.23 -11.30
N LEU A 103 -4.38 15.44 -10.22
CA LEU A 103 -4.67 14.01 -10.29
C LEU A 103 -6.16 13.76 -10.59
N CYS A 104 -7.08 14.45 -9.90
CA CYS A 104 -8.52 14.31 -10.15
C CYS A 104 -8.89 14.74 -11.58
N GLN A 105 -8.28 15.82 -12.09
CA GLN A 105 -8.41 16.23 -13.48
C GLN A 105 -7.88 15.14 -14.43
N LEU A 106 -6.71 14.58 -14.15
CA LEU A 106 -6.11 13.49 -14.93
C LEU A 106 -7.00 12.23 -14.95
N LEU A 107 -7.62 11.90 -13.82
CA LEU A 107 -8.51 10.75 -13.65
C LEU A 107 -9.96 11.03 -14.10
N GLY A 108 -10.27 12.26 -14.54
CA GLY A 108 -11.60 12.63 -15.02
C GLY A 108 -12.67 12.61 -13.91
N SER A 109 -12.29 12.86 -12.65
CA SER A 109 -13.19 12.86 -11.50
C SER A 109 -14.08 14.13 -11.42
N GLU A 110 -13.82 15.15 -12.24
CA GLU A 110 -14.55 16.44 -12.23
C GLU A 110 -15.82 16.46 -13.11
N VAL A 111 -16.22 15.34 -13.71
CA VAL A 111 -17.40 15.30 -14.60
C VAL A 111 -18.67 15.48 -13.77
N LYS A 112 -19.38 16.59 -14.00
CA LYS A 112 -20.66 16.99 -13.36
C LYS A 112 -21.85 16.11 -13.80
N ASP A 113 -21.72 14.80 -13.74
CA ASP A 113 -22.87 13.90 -13.88
C ASP A 113 -23.47 13.61 -12.51
N SER A 114 -24.80 13.69 -12.40
CA SER A 114 -25.58 13.54 -11.16
C SER A 114 -25.50 12.15 -10.50
N HIS A 115 -24.78 11.21 -11.11
CA HIS A 115 -24.56 9.84 -10.62
C HIS A 115 -23.07 9.51 -10.38
N ALA A 116 -22.16 10.46 -10.60
CA ALA A 116 -20.73 10.26 -10.40
C ALA A 116 -20.31 10.52 -8.94
N SER A 117 -19.20 9.90 -8.52
CA SER A 117 -18.57 10.26 -7.24
C SER A 117 -18.05 11.70 -7.31
N SER A 118 -18.30 12.49 -6.27
CA SER A 118 -17.79 13.87 -6.17
C SER A 118 -16.59 13.92 -5.23
N VAL A 119 -15.68 14.85 -5.50
CA VAL A 119 -14.41 14.96 -4.78
C VAL A 119 -14.26 16.38 -4.23
N VAL A 120 -13.90 16.50 -2.96
CA VAL A 120 -13.59 17.77 -2.29
C VAL A 120 -12.15 17.70 -1.78
N ILE A 121 -11.33 18.67 -2.15
CA ILE A 121 -9.88 18.71 -1.86
C ILE A 121 -9.56 19.98 -1.06
N GLY A 122 -8.64 19.89 -0.10
CA GLY A 122 -7.98 21.07 0.46
C GLY A 122 -8.71 21.76 1.62
N GLN A 123 -9.82 21.23 2.11
CA GLN A 123 -10.54 21.73 3.29
C GLN A 123 -9.92 21.25 4.62
N GLY A 124 -8.59 21.26 4.71
CA GLY A 124 -7.85 20.82 5.90
C GLY A 124 -6.67 19.92 5.57
N GLY A 125 -5.94 19.51 6.60
CA GLY A 125 -4.74 18.69 6.44
C GLY A 125 -3.99 18.39 7.72
N PHE A 126 -2.93 17.59 7.58
CA PHE A 126 -1.95 17.35 8.63
C PHE A 126 -0.58 17.86 8.21
N ILE A 127 0.18 18.27 9.21
CA ILE A 127 1.58 18.63 9.11
C ILE A 127 2.33 17.73 10.07
N SER A 128 3.31 17.00 9.58
CA SER A 128 4.24 16.23 10.40
C SER A 128 5.62 16.86 10.30
N THR A 129 6.07 17.50 11.38
CA THR A 129 7.40 18.08 11.50
C THR A 129 8.16 17.32 12.59
N PRO A 130 9.24 16.59 12.27
CA PRO A 130 10.04 15.93 13.29
C PRO A 130 10.62 16.98 14.25
N HIS A 131 10.64 16.67 15.55
CA HIS A 131 11.25 17.55 16.54
C HIS A 131 12.78 17.44 16.47
N LEU A 132 13.42 18.25 15.62
CA LEU A 132 14.87 18.34 15.51
C LEU A 132 15.39 19.62 16.17
N GLU A 133 16.59 19.56 16.76
CA GLU A 133 17.29 20.73 17.31
C GLU A 133 17.58 21.78 16.21
N ASP A 134 17.80 21.32 14.97
CA ASP A 134 17.98 22.17 13.79
C ASP A 134 16.64 22.37 13.06
N MET A 135 16.02 23.52 13.30
CA MET A 135 14.75 23.92 12.69
C MET A 135 14.80 23.98 11.16
N LYS A 136 15.95 24.24 10.52
CA LYS A 136 16.04 24.25 9.05
C LYS A 136 15.92 22.84 8.50
N LYS A 137 16.63 21.87 9.09
CA LYS A 137 16.50 20.45 8.73
C LYS A 137 15.12 19.90 9.03
N ALA A 138 14.47 20.36 10.12
CA ALA A 138 13.10 19.99 10.46
C ALA A 138 12.10 20.40 9.36
N MET A 139 12.27 21.59 8.76
CA MET A 139 11.42 22.06 7.67
C MET A 139 11.60 21.26 6.37
N ASP A 140 12.81 20.80 6.07
CA ASP A 140 13.09 19.99 4.88
C ASP A 140 12.56 18.55 5.05
N MET A 141 12.39 18.12 6.29
CA MET A 141 11.73 16.88 6.69
C MET A 141 10.28 17.11 7.13
N THR A 142 9.59 18.13 6.64
CA THR A 142 8.15 18.29 6.93
C THR A 142 7.32 17.53 5.90
N ASP A 143 6.47 16.63 6.36
CA ASP A 143 5.47 15.97 5.50
C ASP A 143 4.12 16.70 5.65
N ILE A 144 3.51 17.02 4.51
CA ILE A 144 2.21 17.69 4.44
C ILE A 144 1.19 16.75 3.81
N TYR A 145 0.08 16.55 4.51
CA TYR A 145 -1.02 15.69 4.07
C TYR A 145 -2.26 16.56 3.86
N THR A 146 -2.79 16.56 2.65
CA THR A 146 -3.99 17.32 2.30
C THR A 146 -5.23 16.44 2.44
N LYS A 147 -6.29 17.00 3.00
CA LYS A 147 -7.61 16.35 3.07
C LYS A 147 -8.17 16.12 1.66
N LEU A 148 -8.52 14.88 1.39
CA LEU A 148 -9.27 14.41 0.24
C LEU A 148 -10.56 13.77 0.74
N GLU A 149 -11.70 14.33 0.38
CA GLU A 149 -13.00 13.75 0.66
C GLU A 149 -13.61 13.23 -0.65
N VAL A 150 -14.00 11.96 -0.67
CA VAL A 150 -14.64 11.30 -1.80
C VAL A 150 -16.05 10.92 -1.39
N ARG A 151 -17.03 11.47 -2.09
CA ARG A 151 -18.46 11.15 -1.90
C ARG A 151 -18.89 10.23 -3.01
N PHE A 152 -19.21 9.00 -2.66
CA PHE A 152 -19.63 7.97 -3.59
C PHE A 152 -21.11 8.10 -3.94
N SER A 153 -21.49 7.53 -5.08
CA SER A 153 -22.87 7.61 -5.60
C SER A 153 -23.89 6.91 -4.69
N ASN A 154 -23.45 6.02 -3.80
CA ASN A 154 -24.28 5.37 -2.79
C ASN A 154 -24.45 6.20 -1.50
N GLY A 155 -23.99 7.46 -1.49
CA GLY A 155 -24.06 8.34 -0.32
C GLY A 155 -22.92 8.16 0.68
N MET A 156 -22.08 7.14 0.53
CA MET A 156 -20.93 6.95 1.41
C MET A 156 -19.92 8.08 1.20
N THR A 157 -19.35 8.58 2.29
CA THR A 157 -18.26 9.56 2.25
C THR A 157 -17.02 8.95 2.87
N SER A 158 -15.91 8.99 2.14
CA SER A 158 -14.59 8.63 2.66
C SER A 158 -13.72 9.88 2.77
N THR A 159 -12.90 9.96 3.81
CA THR A 159 -11.92 11.03 3.98
C THR A 159 -10.54 10.41 4.17
N GLN A 160 -9.60 10.86 3.35
CA GLN A 160 -8.19 10.54 3.44
C GLN A 160 -7.39 11.81 3.65
N TYR A 161 -6.23 11.68 4.28
CA TYR A 161 -5.23 12.75 4.31
C TYR A 161 -4.00 12.23 3.59
N ILE A 162 -3.72 12.79 2.42
CA ILE A 162 -2.76 12.24 1.47
C ILE A 162 -1.62 13.23 1.30
N HIS A 163 -0.39 12.73 1.35
CA HIS A 163 0.77 13.43 0.83
C HIS A 163 0.94 13.08 -0.65
N PRO A 164 0.59 13.96 -1.60
CA PRO A 164 0.68 13.66 -3.02
C PRO A 164 2.10 13.93 -3.55
N ARG A 165 2.59 13.04 -4.40
CA ARG A 165 3.77 13.26 -5.24
C ARG A 165 3.40 13.21 -6.72
N CYS A 166 2.51 14.12 -7.11
CA CYS A 166 2.00 14.22 -8.49
C CYS A 166 2.51 15.47 -9.23
N PHE A 167 3.47 16.21 -8.67
CA PHE A 167 4.00 17.47 -9.25
C PHE A 167 4.57 17.31 -10.67
N THR A 168 4.92 16.09 -11.07
CA THR A 168 5.45 15.75 -12.39
C THR A 168 4.40 15.54 -13.47
N ILE A 169 3.10 15.68 -13.16
CA ILE A 169 2.05 15.69 -14.20
C ILE A 169 2.31 16.90 -15.11
N LYS A 170 2.75 16.63 -16.34
CA LYS A 170 3.04 17.65 -17.34
C LYS A 170 1.75 18.40 -17.68
N GLN A 171 1.80 19.73 -17.67
CA GLN A 171 0.66 20.56 -18.06
C GLN A 171 0.15 20.26 -19.48
N ALA A 172 1.04 19.83 -20.39
CA ALA A 172 0.66 19.40 -21.73
C ALA A 172 -0.32 18.22 -21.71
N LEU A 173 -0.16 17.25 -20.81
CA LEU A 173 -1.08 16.12 -20.66
C LEU A 173 -2.47 16.59 -20.25
N LEU A 174 -2.56 17.57 -19.34
CA LEU A 174 -3.83 18.10 -18.85
C LEU A 174 -4.55 19.02 -19.86
N LYS A 175 -3.84 19.50 -20.89
CA LYS A 175 -4.36 20.40 -21.94
C LYS A 175 -4.82 19.67 -23.19
N GLU A 176 -4.68 18.35 -23.26
CA GLU A 176 -5.22 17.56 -24.37
C GLU A 176 -6.74 17.73 -24.46
N ALA A 177 -7.29 17.76 -25.68
CA ALA A 177 -8.72 17.93 -25.87
C ALA A 177 -9.48 16.70 -25.35
N GLY A 178 -10.04 16.81 -24.14
CA GLY A 178 -10.75 15.75 -23.43
C GLY A 178 -9.89 15.02 -22.38
N PRO A 179 -10.47 14.04 -21.65
CA PRO A 179 -9.74 13.30 -20.63
C PRO A 179 -8.59 12.51 -21.25
N VAL A 180 -7.40 12.62 -20.64
CA VAL A 180 -6.20 11.87 -21.02
C VAL A 180 -6.55 10.40 -21.19
N ARG A 181 -6.04 9.77 -22.25
CA ARG A 181 -6.33 8.36 -22.52
C ARG A 181 -5.21 7.49 -21.99
N PHE A 182 -5.50 6.71 -20.95
CA PHE A 182 -4.67 5.60 -20.51
C PHE A 182 -5.29 4.29 -20.99
N ASN A 183 -4.46 3.37 -21.46
CA ASN A 183 -4.92 2.04 -21.87
C ASN A 183 -4.99 1.07 -20.69
N ARG A 184 -4.35 1.40 -19.57
CA ARG A 184 -4.28 0.58 -18.36
C ARG A 184 -3.86 1.43 -17.18
N ILE A 185 -4.46 1.18 -16.03
CA ILE A 185 -4.13 1.82 -14.76
C ILE A 185 -3.68 0.73 -13.78
N GLU A 186 -2.49 0.92 -13.22
CA GLU A 186 -1.93 0.08 -12.17
C GLU A 186 -1.88 0.84 -10.87
N ILE A 187 -2.30 0.20 -9.80
CA ILE A 187 -2.14 0.71 -8.44
C ILE A 187 -1.25 -0.26 -7.68
N ASN A 188 -0.09 0.21 -7.24
CA ASN A 188 0.88 -0.60 -6.50
C ASN A 188 0.86 -0.19 -5.03
N SER A 189 0.88 -1.15 -4.12
CA SER A 189 0.95 -0.90 -2.68
C SER A 189 1.78 -1.99 -2.00
N GLY A 190 2.57 -1.62 -0.99
CA GLY A 190 3.41 -2.54 -0.23
C GLY A 190 2.93 -2.73 1.21
N ILE A 191 3.28 -3.87 1.80
CA ILE A 191 3.16 -4.12 3.25
C ILE A 191 4.33 -4.96 3.75
N CYS A 192 5.00 -4.56 4.83
CA CYS A 192 6.03 -5.41 5.46
C CYS A 192 5.38 -6.60 6.20
N LEU A 193 6.10 -7.74 6.26
CA LEU A 193 5.56 -8.96 6.87
C LEU A 193 5.37 -8.89 8.38
N PHE A 194 6.11 -8.01 9.04
CA PHE A 194 6.16 -7.86 10.49
C PHE A 194 6.55 -6.42 10.82
N SER A 195 6.17 -5.94 12.01
CA SER A 195 6.89 -4.80 12.58
C SER A 195 8.33 -5.20 12.90
N LYS A 196 9.26 -4.25 12.83
CA LYS A 196 10.68 -4.48 13.11
C LYS A 196 10.91 -5.07 14.49
N GLY A 197 10.15 -4.61 15.48
CA GLY A 197 10.24 -5.10 16.86
C GLY A 197 9.95 -6.60 17.00
N VAL A 198 9.07 -7.16 16.15
CA VAL A 198 8.76 -8.60 16.16
C VAL A 198 9.89 -9.44 15.56
N LEU A 199 10.64 -8.89 14.62
CA LEU A 199 11.77 -9.58 14.00
C LEU A 199 13.00 -9.63 14.91
N ALA A 200 13.03 -8.84 16.00
CA ALA A 200 14.19 -8.69 16.89
C ALA A 200 15.52 -8.56 16.12
N THR A 201 15.49 -7.95 14.94
CA THR A 201 16.66 -7.58 14.16
C THR A 201 16.99 -6.13 14.47
N SER A 202 17.64 -5.92 15.62
CA SER A 202 18.23 -4.61 15.90
C SER A 202 19.18 -4.24 14.75
N PRO A 203 19.09 -3.03 14.18
CA PRO A 203 20.04 -2.54 13.20
C PRO A 203 21.33 -2.21 13.95
N GLY A 204 22.26 -3.15 13.98
CA GLY A 204 23.51 -3.00 14.70
C GLY A 204 24.34 -4.24 14.55
N HIS A 205 25.11 -4.30 13.46
CA HIS A 205 26.32 -5.09 13.40
C HIS A 205 27.12 -4.91 14.69
N GLY A 206 27.52 -5.99 15.35
CA GLY A 206 28.84 -6.14 15.98
C GLY A 206 29.40 -4.97 16.78
N GLN A 207 28.58 -4.09 17.34
CA GLN A 207 29.02 -3.05 18.26
C GLN A 207 28.68 -3.54 19.65
N SER A 208 29.75 -4.07 20.25
CA SER A 208 29.89 -4.33 21.67
C SER A 208 29.35 -3.16 22.47
N THR A 209 28.14 -3.33 23.00
CA THR A 209 27.75 -2.64 24.23
C THR A 209 28.10 -3.58 25.37
N ASP A 210 28.92 -3.07 26.28
CA ASP A 210 29.69 -3.69 27.37
C ASP A 210 28.97 -4.62 28.39
N THR A 211 27.99 -5.43 27.97
CA THR A 211 27.44 -6.52 28.79
C THR A 211 27.11 -7.74 27.93
N GLY A 212 28.11 -8.59 27.68
CA GLY A 212 27.93 -9.96 27.18
C GLY A 212 27.66 -10.10 25.67
N ASN A 213 28.72 -10.37 24.90
CA ASN A 213 28.68 -10.77 23.48
C ASN A 213 27.92 -12.09 23.24
N GLN A 214 26.58 -12.07 23.27
CA GLN A 214 25.79 -13.11 22.59
C GLN A 214 25.14 -12.50 21.37
N LEU A 215 25.58 -12.95 20.18
CA LEU A 215 24.85 -12.74 18.93
C LEU A 215 23.42 -13.27 19.15
N ALA A 216 22.45 -12.36 19.24
CA ALA A 216 21.06 -12.73 19.44
C ALA A 216 20.52 -13.29 18.12
N ILE A 217 20.39 -14.61 18.04
CA ILE A 217 19.67 -15.28 16.96
C ILE A 217 18.19 -14.93 17.13
N PRO A 218 17.52 -14.36 16.10
CA PRO A 218 16.12 -14.01 16.23
C PRO A 218 15.29 -15.28 16.44
N PRO A 219 14.27 -15.26 17.32
CA PRO A 219 13.36 -16.38 17.44
C PRO A 219 12.58 -16.55 16.12
N LEU A 220 12.11 -17.77 15.85
CA LEU A 220 11.20 -17.99 14.73
C LEU A 220 9.98 -17.05 14.86
N PRO A 221 9.60 -16.32 13.81
CA PRO A 221 8.51 -15.37 13.88
C PRO A 221 7.21 -16.04 14.33
N LYS A 222 6.56 -15.48 15.36
CA LYS A 222 5.26 -15.98 15.82
C LYS A 222 4.20 -15.67 14.77
N HIS A 223 3.46 -16.69 14.36
CA HIS A 223 2.54 -16.61 13.22
C HIS A 223 1.06 -16.48 13.62
N ASN A 224 0.73 -16.36 14.91
CA ASN A 224 -0.67 -16.45 15.36
C ASN A 224 -1.35 -15.10 15.59
N ARG A 225 -0.62 -13.97 15.53
CA ARG A 225 -1.16 -12.63 15.80
C ARG A 225 -0.61 -11.57 14.88
N LEU A 226 -1.44 -10.59 14.52
CA LEU A 226 -1.02 -9.38 13.79
C LEU A 226 -0.74 -8.24 14.76
N THR A 227 0.36 -7.53 14.53
CA THR A 227 0.71 -6.30 15.22
C THR A 227 -0.24 -5.15 14.87
N ILE A 228 -0.21 -4.04 15.61
CA ILE A 228 -0.99 -2.85 15.26
C ILE A 228 -0.50 -2.30 13.93
N TYR A 229 0.82 -2.27 13.69
CA TYR A 229 1.40 -1.88 12.40
C TYR A 229 0.74 -2.61 11.23
N GLU A 230 0.67 -3.94 11.29
CA GLU A 230 0.13 -4.75 10.20
C GLU A 230 -1.36 -4.50 9.99
N LEU A 231 -2.13 -4.45 11.09
CA LEU A 231 -3.58 -4.21 11.03
C LEU A 231 -3.92 -2.80 10.53
N GLU A 232 -3.18 -1.79 11.00
CA GLU A 232 -3.34 -0.39 10.59
C GLU A 232 -2.99 -0.25 9.11
N THR A 233 -1.86 -0.82 8.67
CA THR A 233 -1.41 -0.75 7.28
C THR A 233 -2.43 -1.41 6.35
N ILE A 234 -2.88 -2.64 6.67
CA ILE A 234 -3.93 -3.33 5.91
C ILE A 234 -5.17 -2.46 5.76
N THR A 235 -5.64 -1.89 6.87
CA THR A 235 -6.90 -1.13 6.90
C THR A 235 -6.77 0.18 6.14
N ARG A 236 -5.70 0.94 6.41
CA ARG A 236 -5.44 2.24 5.79
C ARG A 236 -5.16 2.12 4.29
N MET A 237 -4.25 1.22 3.89
CA MET A 237 -3.89 1.04 2.49
C MET A 237 -5.09 0.54 1.68
N SER A 238 -5.82 -0.45 2.20
CA SER A 238 -7.02 -0.95 1.50
C SER A 238 -8.06 0.16 1.28
N SER A 239 -8.24 1.05 2.25
CA SER A 239 -9.20 2.15 2.14
C SER A 239 -8.72 3.21 1.14
N ALA A 240 -7.44 3.60 1.22
CA ALA A 240 -6.84 4.57 0.31
C ALA A 240 -6.78 4.06 -1.15
N ILE A 241 -6.50 2.77 -1.37
CA ILE A 241 -6.56 2.14 -2.69
C ILE A 241 -8.01 2.17 -3.20
N ALA A 242 -8.99 1.78 -2.38
CA ALA A 242 -10.38 1.78 -2.79
C ALA A 242 -10.90 3.19 -3.15
N ASP A 243 -10.48 4.21 -2.40
CA ASP A 243 -10.74 5.62 -2.73
C ASP A 243 -10.04 6.03 -4.03
N THR A 244 -8.78 5.63 -4.23
CA THR A 244 -8.02 5.91 -5.46
C THR A 244 -8.68 5.29 -6.69
N VAL A 245 -9.19 4.06 -6.59
CA VAL A 245 -10.00 3.44 -7.66
C VAL A 245 -11.31 4.21 -7.85
N GLY A 246 -11.93 4.64 -6.76
CA GLY A 246 -13.13 5.48 -6.78
C GLY A 246 -12.97 6.78 -7.56
N LEU A 247 -11.77 7.40 -7.47
CA LEU A 247 -11.42 8.60 -8.23
C LEU A 247 -11.33 8.36 -9.73
N ILE A 248 -11.11 7.13 -10.20
CA ILE A 248 -11.06 6.82 -11.62
C ILE A 248 -12.44 7.10 -12.22
N GLY A 249 -12.54 8.19 -12.98
CA GLY A 249 -13.79 8.79 -13.41
C GLY A 249 -14.55 7.93 -14.43
N ALA A 250 -15.81 8.30 -14.65
CA ALA A 250 -16.71 7.62 -15.59
C ALA A 250 -16.12 7.50 -17.01
N ALA A 251 -15.28 8.46 -17.43
CA ALA A 251 -14.62 8.46 -18.73
C ALA A 251 -13.65 7.28 -18.96
N TYR A 252 -13.09 6.70 -17.90
CA TYR A 252 -12.26 5.49 -17.99
C TYR A 252 -13.09 4.22 -17.84
N LYS A 253 -14.11 4.26 -16.97
CA LYS A 253 -15.06 3.16 -16.76
C LYS A 253 -15.87 2.85 -18.02
N SER A 254 -16.33 3.86 -18.76
CA SER A 254 -17.07 3.70 -20.02
C SER A 254 -16.23 3.21 -21.20
N ARG A 255 -14.90 3.17 -21.04
CA ARG A 255 -13.95 2.75 -22.06
C ARG A 255 -13.30 1.40 -21.76
N ASP A 256 -13.81 0.67 -20.77
CA ASP A 256 -13.28 -0.62 -20.31
C ASP A 256 -11.77 -0.57 -20.05
N THR A 257 -11.25 0.55 -19.52
CA THR A 257 -9.82 0.67 -19.19
C THR A 257 -9.50 -0.27 -18.02
N PRO A 258 -8.66 -1.29 -18.18
CA PRO A 258 -8.39 -2.23 -17.11
C PRO A 258 -7.68 -1.54 -15.93
N VAL A 259 -8.23 -1.75 -14.73
CA VAL A 259 -7.62 -1.33 -13.47
C VAL A 259 -7.13 -2.56 -12.73
N GLN A 260 -5.84 -2.58 -12.42
CA GLN A 260 -5.21 -3.64 -11.65
C GLN A 260 -4.56 -3.07 -10.39
N VAL A 261 -4.81 -3.72 -9.27
CA VAL A 261 -4.15 -3.45 -7.98
C VAL A 261 -3.14 -4.57 -7.74
N ASN A 262 -1.88 -4.20 -7.52
CA ASN A 262 -0.79 -5.09 -7.17
C ASN A 262 -0.39 -4.86 -5.72
N ILE A 263 -0.53 -5.89 -4.89
CA ILE A 263 -0.13 -5.87 -3.48
C ILE A 263 1.24 -6.55 -3.40
N ASP A 264 2.27 -5.77 -3.09
CA ASP A 264 3.60 -6.29 -2.80
C ASP A 264 3.69 -6.74 -1.34
N VAL A 265 3.97 -8.03 -1.17
CA VAL A 265 4.30 -8.63 0.11
C VAL A 265 5.75 -9.13 0.00
N PRO A 266 6.71 -8.50 0.69
CA PRO A 266 8.13 -8.79 0.49
C PRO A 266 8.49 -10.21 0.91
N ASP A 267 9.49 -10.75 0.24
CA ASP A 267 9.95 -12.12 0.43
C ASP A 267 11.48 -12.20 0.51
N LEU A 268 12.22 -12.05 -0.58
CA LEU A 268 13.63 -12.44 -0.68
C LEU A 268 14.51 -11.95 0.47
N GLN A 269 14.35 -10.68 0.89
CA GLN A 269 15.10 -10.10 2.02
C GLN A 269 14.91 -10.87 3.34
N TYR A 270 13.71 -11.38 3.59
CA TYR A 270 13.40 -12.18 4.77
C TYR A 270 14.02 -13.57 4.70
N TYR A 271 14.14 -14.15 3.51
CA TYR A 271 14.70 -15.48 3.31
C TYR A 271 16.20 -15.40 3.45
N TRP A 272 16.80 -14.39 2.82
CA TRP A 272 18.22 -14.10 2.90
C TRP A 272 18.69 -13.84 4.33
N THR A 273 17.86 -13.22 5.18
CA THR A 273 18.17 -13.01 6.60
C THR A 273 18.56 -14.32 7.31
N ALA A 274 17.82 -15.41 7.08
CA ALA A 274 18.16 -16.71 7.67
C ALA A 274 19.35 -17.38 6.98
N CYS A 275 19.49 -17.23 5.66
CA CYS A 275 20.65 -17.74 4.92
C CYS A 275 21.97 -17.09 5.36
N ASP A 276 21.97 -15.78 5.65
CA ASP A 276 23.12 -15.05 6.16
C ASP A 276 23.53 -15.55 7.57
N LEU A 277 22.56 -15.82 8.44
CA LEU A 277 22.84 -16.45 9.75
C LEU A 277 23.46 -17.85 9.59
N PHE A 278 22.96 -18.64 8.65
CA PHE A 278 23.52 -19.96 8.34
C PHE A 278 24.95 -19.85 7.80
N GLY A 279 25.22 -18.89 6.90
CA GLY A 279 26.57 -18.66 6.38
C GLY A 279 27.60 -18.20 7.39
N ARG A 280 27.13 -17.59 8.48
CA ARG A 280 27.97 -17.24 9.62
C ARG A 280 28.13 -18.40 10.62
N GLY A 281 27.55 -19.57 10.35
CA GLY A 281 27.58 -20.73 11.24
C GLY A 281 26.78 -20.53 12.53
N LEU A 282 25.81 -19.61 12.55
CA LEU A 282 25.06 -19.26 13.76
C LEU A 282 23.80 -20.12 13.96
N VAL A 283 23.25 -20.67 12.87
CA VAL A 283 22.01 -21.46 12.88
C VAL A 283 22.17 -22.69 12.00
N SER A 284 21.35 -23.72 12.25
CA SER A 284 21.32 -24.93 11.43
C SER A 284 20.45 -24.76 10.18
N VAL A 285 20.54 -25.71 9.24
CA VAL A 285 19.69 -25.72 8.05
C VAL A 285 18.20 -25.90 8.41
N GLU A 286 17.88 -26.65 9.47
CA GLU A 286 16.51 -26.83 9.96
C GLU A 286 15.89 -25.51 10.44
N TYR A 287 16.71 -24.65 11.07
CA TYR A 287 16.27 -23.31 11.44
C TYR A 287 15.92 -22.49 10.19
N VAL A 288 16.76 -22.52 9.15
CA VAL A 288 16.50 -21.79 7.90
C VAL A 288 15.24 -22.29 7.21
N LYS A 289 15.06 -23.61 7.11
CA LYS A 289 13.84 -24.22 6.55
C LYS A 289 12.59 -23.79 7.33
N SER A 290 12.63 -23.87 8.66
CA SER A 290 11.52 -23.44 9.54
C SER A 290 11.24 -21.94 9.42
N TRP A 291 12.28 -21.12 9.27
CA TRP A 291 12.15 -19.69 9.06
C TRP A 291 11.45 -19.40 7.73
N ILE A 292 11.93 -19.98 6.63
CA ILE A 292 11.34 -19.82 5.30
C ILE A 292 9.85 -20.22 5.30
N GLU A 293 9.51 -21.34 5.94
CA GLU A 293 8.11 -21.78 6.07
C GLU A 293 7.25 -20.78 6.87
N ALA A 294 7.79 -20.19 7.94
CA ALA A 294 7.10 -19.17 8.71
C ALA A 294 6.86 -17.89 7.89
N ILE A 295 7.86 -17.48 7.10
CA ILE A 295 7.77 -16.35 6.17
C ILE A 295 6.74 -16.62 5.07
N ASP A 296 6.76 -17.79 4.44
CA ASP A 296 5.77 -18.21 3.42
C ASP A 296 4.35 -18.13 3.96
N ARG A 297 4.14 -18.70 5.15
CA ARG A 297 2.84 -18.71 5.82
C ARG A 297 2.38 -17.28 6.08
N ARG A 298 3.24 -16.42 6.64
CA ARG A 298 2.90 -15.03 6.93
C ARG A 298 2.58 -14.25 5.66
N LYS A 299 3.37 -14.42 4.60
CA LYS A 299 3.15 -13.81 3.28
C LYS A 299 1.77 -14.16 2.74
N LYS A 300 1.41 -15.45 2.78
CA LYS A 300 0.08 -15.93 2.36
C LYS A 300 -1.04 -15.31 3.18
N GLN A 301 -0.92 -15.32 4.52
CA GLN A 301 -1.93 -14.76 5.42
C GLN A 301 -2.15 -13.27 5.16
N LEU A 302 -1.09 -12.46 5.15
CA LEU A 302 -1.20 -11.00 4.94
C LEU A 302 -1.74 -10.67 3.55
N GLY A 303 -1.26 -11.35 2.51
CA GLY A 303 -1.76 -11.17 1.14
C GLY A 303 -3.25 -11.48 1.03
N SER A 304 -3.71 -12.58 1.63
CA SER A 304 -5.13 -12.97 1.65
C SER A 304 -5.99 -11.97 2.40
N ILE A 305 -5.56 -11.54 3.60
CA ILE A 305 -6.30 -10.58 4.43
C ILE A 305 -6.39 -9.23 3.73
N MET A 306 -5.28 -8.68 3.23
CA MET A 306 -5.29 -7.39 2.55
C MET A 306 -6.17 -7.42 1.30
N THR A 307 -6.12 -8.52 0.52
CA THR A 307 -7.00 -8.71 -0.64
C THR A 307 -8.48 -8.77 -0.21
N SER A 308 -8.80 -9.50 0.85
CA SER A 308 -10.16 -9.64 1.38
C SER A 308 -10.72 -8.31 1.90
N VAL A 309 -9.92 -7.55 2.63
CA VAL A 309 -10.29 -6.22 3.17
C VAL A 309 -10.46 -5.22 2.03
N LEU A 310 -9.54 -5.17 1.07
CA LEU A 310 -9.65 -4.31 -0.11
C LEU A 310 -10.91 -4.62 -0.93
N ARG A 311 -11.21 -5.90 -1.21
CA ARG A 311 -12.43 -6.29 -1.92
C ARG A 311 -13.68 -5.78 -1.22
N LYS A 312 -13.75 -5.91 0.11
CA LYS A 312 -14.88 -5.37 0.88
C LYS A 312 -14.98 -3.85 0.77
N MET A 313 -13.85 -3.14 0.89
CA MET A 313 -13.82 -1.69 0.79
C MET A 313 -14.21 -1.17 -0.61
N LEU A 314 -13.88 -1.90 -1.67
CA LEU A 314 -14.36 -1.64 -3.03
C LEU A 314 -15.87 -1.90 -3.16
N MET A 315 -16.36 -3.02 -2.62
CA MET A 315 -17.79 -3.35 -2.62
C MET A 315 -18.62 -2.31 -1.86
N ASP A 316 -18.14 -1.82 -0.71
CA ASP A 316 -18.81 -0.78 0.08
C ASP A 316 -18.92 0.56 -0.67
N ARG A 317 -18.07 0.77 -1.69
CA ARG A 317 -18.09 1.92 -2.59
C ARG A 317 -18.85 1.65 -3.89
N HIS A 318 -19.48 0.48 -4.03
CA HIS A 318 -20.09 -0.03 -5.27
C HIS A 318 -19.10 -0.04 -6.46
N ILE A 319 -17.84 -0.36 -6.19
CA ILE A 319 -16.81 -0.52 -7.22
C ILE A 319 -16.67 -2.01 -7.52
N CYS A 320 -17.01 -2.37 -8.75
CA CYS A 320 -16.81 -3.69 -9.33
C CYS A 320 -15.64 -3.67 -10.33
N ASP A 321 -15.24 -4.84 -10.83
CA ASP A 321 -14.34 -4.98 -11.99
C ASP A 321 -12.90 -4.47 -11.80
N VAL A 322 -12.34 -4.69 -10.61
CA VAL A 322 -10.94 -4.43 -10.29
C VAL A 322 -10.19 -5.76 -10.13
N ASN A 323 -9.13 -5.96 -10.90
CA ASN A 323 -8.26 -7.10 -10.68
C ASN A 323 -7.33 -6.82 -9.49
N ILE A 324 -7.26 -7.72 -8.53
CA ILE A 324 -6.35 -7.61 -7.38
C ILE A 324 -5.43 -8.82 -7.39
N ALA A 325 -4.13 -8.57 -7.45
CA ALA A 325 -3.10 -9.59 -7.50
C ALA A 325 -2.01 -9.34 -6.45
N ILE A 326 -1.40 -10.41 -5.95
CA ILE A 326 -0.16 -10.33 -5.19
C ILE A 326 1.00 -10.21 -6.18
N SER A 327 1.90 -9.25 -5.97
CA SER A 327 3.02 -8.97 -6.85
C SER A 327 4.03 -10.13 -6.87
N SER A 328 4.20 -10.76 -8.04
CA SER A 328 5.33 -11.64 -8.32
C SER A 328 6.61 -10.86 -8.61
N GLY A 329 7.74 -11.57 -8.65
CA GLY A 329 9.00 -11.04 -9.16
C GLY A 329 10.25 -11.68 -8.58
N THR A 330 10.14 -12.58 -7.61
CA THR A 330 11.30 -13.13 -6.88
C THR A 330 11.23 -14.64 -6.76
N GLU A 331 10.23 -15.28 -7.39
CA GLU A 331 9.96 -16.71 -7.31
C GLU A 331 11.17 -17.53 -7.73
N ALA A 332 11.83 -17.14 -8.84
CA ALA A 332 13.04 -17.82 -9.32
C ALA A 332 14.19 -17.79 -8.30
N ALA A 333 14.41 -16.65 -7.65
CA ALA A 333 15.42 -16.51 -6.60
C ALA A 333 15.07 -17.34 -5.36
N ILE A 334 13.80 -17.32 -4.94
CA ILE A 334 13.31 -18.11 -3.80
C ILE A 334 13.45 -19.61 -4.06
N THR A 335 13.11 -20.07 -5.26
CA THR A 335 13.30 -21.48 -5.66
C THR A 335 14.76 -21.87 -5.56
N LEU A 336 15.68 -21.05 -6.09
CA LEU A 336 17.12 -21.32 -5.99
C LEU A 336 17.60 -21.36 -4.52
N VAL A 337 17.15 -20.43 -3.69
CA VAL A 337 17.48 -20.43 -2.24
C VAL A 337 17.07 -21.75 -1.60
N ARG A 338 15.87 -22.28 -1.89
CA ARG A 338 15.43 -23.57 -1.34
C ARG A 338 16.27 -24.73 -1.85
N GLU A 339 16.53 -24.79 -3.16
CA GLU A 339 17.38 -25.83 -3.77
C GLU A 339 18.76 -25.90 -3.08
N LYS A 340 19.34 -24.74 -2.79
CA LYS A 340 20.66 -24.63 -2.14
C LYS A 340 20.61 -25.03 -0.68
N MET A 341 19.53 -24.70 0.03
CA MET A 341 19.32 -25.19 1.40
C MET A 341 19.15 -26.71 1.48
N GLU A 342 18.65 -27.39 0.44
CA GLU A 342 18.61 -28.87 0.41
C GLU A 342 20.00 -29.51 0.31
N THR A 343 20.99 -28.75 -0.19
CA THR A 343 22.39 -29.18 -0.31
C THR A 343 23.29 -28.53 0.73
N GLU A 344 22.71 -27.90 1.76
CA GLU A 344 23.42 -27.17 2.83
C GLU A 344 24.42 -26.13 2.30
N SER A 345 24.09 -25.48 1.19
CA SER A 345 24.95 -24.49 0.54
C SER A 345 24.27 -23.13 0.43
N ILE A 346 25.04 -22.05 0.29
CA ILE A 346 24.53 -20.69 0.22
C ILE A 346 24.60 -20.19 -1.23
N THR A 347 23.57 -19.44 -1.63
CA THR A 347 23.52 -18.78 -2.93
C THR A 347 24.42 -17.54 -2.96
N SER A 348 25.16 -17.34 -4.05
CA SER A 348 25.82 -16.05 -4.30
C SER A 348 24.85 -15.05 -4.91
N LEU A 349 25.23 -13.76 -4.90
CA LEU A 349 24.48 -12.70 -5.58
C LEU A 349 24.37 -13.00 -7.08
N GLU A 350 25.46 -13.42 -7.71
CA GLU A 350 25.54 -13.75 -9.13
C GLU A 350 24.56 -14.88 -9.49
N GLU A 351 24.53 -15.94 -8.68
CA GLU A 351 23.60 -17.07 -8.90
C GLU A 351 22.13 -16.61 -8.81
N ILE A 352 21.82 -15.71 -7.87
CA ILE A 352 20.48 -15.13 -7.74
C ILE A 352 20.12 -14.26 -8.95
N LEU A 353 21.03 -13.39 -9.39
CA LEU A 353 20.83 -12.55 -10.57
C LEU A 353 20.64 -13.39 -11.84
N ASP A 354 21.42 -14.45 -12.00
CA ASP A 354 21.31 -15.38 -13.11
C ASP A 354 19.97 -16.12 -13.07
N ALA A 355 19.52 -16.58 -11.90
CA ALA A 355 18.20 -17.20 -11.75
C ALA A 355 17.07 -16.23 -12.11
N LEU A 356 17.13 -14.97 -11.63
CA LEU A 356 16.15 -13.93 -11.97
C LEU A 356 16.11 -13.64 -13.47
N ARG A 357 17.26 -13.69 -14.17
CA ARG A 357 17.36 -13.43 -15.62
C ARG A 357 16.97 -14.62 -16.51
N SER A 358 17.07 -15.84 -16.00
CA SER A 358 16.97 -17.06 -16.83
C SER A 358 15.80 -17.97 -16.49
N ARG A 359 15.19 -17.85 -15.31
CA ARG A 359 14.13 -18.75 -14.83
C ARG A 359 12.82 -18.01 -14.55
N GLY A 360 11.70 -18.70 -14.69
CA GLY A 360 10.37 -18.21 -14.32
C GLY A 360 9.74 -17.23 -15.32
N SER A 361 8.49 -16.85 -15.04
CA SER A 361 7.66 -16.00 -15.92
C SER A 361 8.15 -14.57 -16.06
N ASP A 362 8.89 -14.07 -15.07
CA ASP A 362 9.33 -12.68 -14.97
C ASP A 362 10.76 -12.46 -15.49
N SER A 363 11.41 -13.51 -16.00
CA SER A 363 12.82 -13.50 -16.45
C SER A 363 13.13 -12.43 -17.51
N GLU A 364 12.25 -12.30 -18.50
CA GLU A 364 12.36 -11.28 -19.55
C GLU A 364 12.35 -9.86 -18.97
N MET A 365 11.45 -9.59 -18.03
CA MET A 365 11.36 -8.29 -17.38
C MET A 365 12.57 -8.01 -16.50
N TRP A 366 13.11 -9.02 -15.81
CA TRP A 366 14.35 -8.88 -15.05
C TRP A 366 15.55 -8.56 -15.93
N ARG A 367 15.67 -9.17 -17.10
CA ARG A 367 16.71 -8.80 -18.09
C ARG A 367 16.56 -7.34 -18.50
N LEU A 368 15.36 -6.95 -18.95
CA LEU A 368 15.08 -5.56 -19.34
C LEU A 368 15.39 -4.56 -18.21
N PHE A 369 15.03 -4.90 -16.96
CA PHE A 369 15.32 -4.06 -15.81
C PHE A 369 16.82 -3.92 -15.58
N LEU A 370 17.52 -5.04 -15.37
CA LEU A 370 18.94 -5.04 -15.01
C LEU A 370 19.81 -4.47 -16.14
N ASP A 371 19.48 -4.73 -17.39
CA ASP A 371 20.26 -4.29 -18.55
C ASP A 371 20.11 -2.78 -18.82
N ASN A 372 19.05 -2.15 -18.30
CA ASN A 372 18.79 -0.71 -18.42
C ASN A 372 19.06 0.07 -17.12
N LEU A 373 19.57 -0.58 -16.07
CA LEU A 373 20.07 0.13 -14.88
C LEU A 373 21.42 0.80 -15.20
N ASP A 374 21.61 2.03 -14.69
CA ASP A 374 22.94 2.65 -14.65
C ASP A 374 23.90 1.71 -13.92
N SER A 375 25.14 1.58 -14.42
CA SER A 375 26.24 0.85 -13.77
C SER A 375 26.35 1.10 -12.25
N ARG A 376 26.11 2.34 -11.80
CA ARG A 376 26.16 2.74 -10.38
C ARG A 376 24.97 2.25 -9.55
N GLN A 377 23.91 1.78 -10.21
CA GLN A 377 22.69 1.27 -9.59
C GLN A 377 22.59 -0.26 -9.66
N GLN A 378 23.58 -0.93 -10.27
CA GLN A 378 23.67 -2.38 -10.23
C GLN A 378 23.83 -2.86 -8.78
N PRO A 379 23.18 -3.96 -8.38
CA PRO A 379 23.35 -4.51 -7.05
C PRO A 379 24.79 -5.03 -6.87
N SER A 380 25.43 -4.62 -5.79
CA SER A 380 26.77 -5.09 -5.39
C SER A 380 26.73 -6.16 -4.30
N ASP A 381 25.58 -6.32 -3.66
CA ASP A 381 25.34 -7.24 -2.55
C ASP A 381 23.84 -7.60 -2.48
N MET A 382 23.49 -8.54 -1.60
CA MET A 382 22.11 -8.98 -1.42
C MET A 382 21.20 -7.91 -0.81
N GLU A 383 21.75 -6.96 -0.04
CA GLU A 383 20.97 -5.87 0.55
C GLU A 383 20.53 -4.86 -0.51
N SER A 384 21.46 -4.44 -1.38
CA SER A 384 21.19 -3.57 -2.52
C SER A 384 20.25 -4.22 -3.52
N LEU A 385 20.36 -5.54 -3.76
CA LEU A 385 19.37 -6.29 -4.53
C LEU A 385 17.98 -6.27 -3.86
N GLY A 386 17.92 -6.49 -2.55
CA GLY A 386 16.68 -6.41 -1.76
C GLY A 386 15.94 -5.09 -1.97
N ARG A 387 16.67 -3.97 -1.96
CA ARG A 387 16.11 -2.63 -2.24
C ARG A 387 15.66 -2.47 -3.70
N LEU A 388 16.39 -3.05 -4.65
CA LEU A 388 16.04 -2.98 -6.08
C LEU A 388 14.80 -3.81 -6.44
N ILE A 389 14.52 -4.90 -5.71
CA ILE A 389 13.31 -5.71 -5.93
C ILE A 389 12.04 -4.87 -5.80
N TYR A 390 11.98 -3.96 -4.83
CA TYR A 390 10.84 -3.05 -4.68
C TYR A 390 10.68 -2.11 -5.89
N VAL A 391 11.80 -1.61 -6.40
CA VAL A 391 11.81 -0.77 -7.62
C VAL A 391 11.34 -1.60 -8.82
N PHE A 392 11.89 -2.80 -9.00
CA PHE A 392 11.49 -3.74 -10.06
C PHE A 392 9.98 -4.00 -10.02
N LYS A 393 9.44 -4.42 -8.86
CA LYS A 393 8.02 -4.71 -8.71
C LYS A 393 7.14 -3.49 -9.01
N SER A 394 7.59 -2.29 -8.65
CA SER A 394 6.88 -1.03 -8.94
C SER A 394 6.81 -0.71 -10.44
N ILE A 395 7.84 -1.05 -11.21
CA ILE A 395 7.90 -0.76 -12.66
C ILE A 395 7.54 -1.96 -13.54
N LYS A 396 7.42 -3.16 -12.97
CA LYS A 396 7.14 -4.41 -13.69
C LYS A 396 5.99 -4.27 -14.69
N PRO A 397 4.88 -3.57 -14.39
CA PRO A 397 3.81 -3.39 -15.37
C PRO A 397 4.24 -2.60 -16.63
N ALA A 398 5.18 -1.66 -16.49
CA ALA A 398 5.74 -0.94 -17.64
C ALA A 398 6.66 -1.84 -18.49
N LEU A 399 7.35 -2.81 -17.87
CA LEU A 399 8.23 -3.77 -18.55
C LEU A 399 7.43 -4.86 -19.28
N ALA A 400 6.37 -5.38 -18.66
CA ALA A 400 5.53 -6.45 -19.21
C ALA A 400 4.86 -6.11 -20.56
N LYS A 401 4.78 -4.83 -20.89
CA LYS A 401 4.04 -4.30 -22.04
C LYS A 401 4.70 -4.46 -23.40
N GLN A 402 5.91 -5.03 -23.48
CA GLN A 402 6.50 -5.42 -24.76
C GLN A 402 5.74 -6.57 -25.48
N ARG A 403 4.77 -7.23 -24.81
CA ARG A 403 3.98 -8.34 -25.40
C ARG A 403 2.71 -7.94 -26.16
N VAL A 404 2.21 -6.70 -26.06
CA VAL A 404 0.86 -6.32 -26.58
C VAL A 404 0.93 -5.35 -27.77
N THR A 405 1.86 -5.56 -28.68
CA THR A 405 1.89 -4.87 -29.98
C THR A 405 2.07 -5.88 -31.09
N SER A 406 0.97 -6.33 -31.70
CA SER A 406 0.98 -6.79 -33.11
C SER A 406 -0.40 -6.96 -33.75
N PHE A 407 -1.51 -7.00 -33.01
CA PHE A 407 -2.82 -7.19 -33.65
C PHE A 407 -3.83 -6.16 -33.13
N GLN A 408 -4.29 -5.28 -34.04
CA GLN A 408 -5.51 -4.46 -33.93
C GLN A 408 -5.47 -3.15 -33.10
N LYS A 409 -4.45 -2.31 -33.22
CA LYS A 409 -4.61 -0.88 -32.83
C LYS A 409 -4.32 0.06 -34.01
N PRO A 410 -5.17 1.08 -34.25
CA PRO A 410 -4.85 2.16 -35.17
C PRO A 410 -3.53 2.80 -34.77
N ILE A 411 -2.73 3.14 -35.77
CA ILE A 411 -1.34 3.63 -35.67
C ILE A 411 -1.22 4.94 -34.84
N ASP A 412 -2.33 5.64 -34.58
CA ASP A 412 -2.34 7.01 -34.05
C ASP A 412 -2.73 7.18 -32.57
N VAL A 413 -2.99 6.10 -31.80
CA VAL A 413 -3.32 6.23 -30.37
C VAL A 413 -2.11 5.88 -29.49
N PRO A 414 -1.52 6.85 -28.76
CA PRO A 414 -0.38 6.58 -27.88
C PRO A 414 -0.77 5.54 -26.82
N ASN A 415 0.05 4.51 -26.66
CA ASN A 415 -0.17 3.43 -25.69
C ASN A 415 0.31 3.87 -24.31
N ARG A 416 -0.56 4.57 -23.57
CA ARG A 416 -0.21 5.17 -22.28
C ARG A 416 -0.59 4.30 -21.09
N MET A 417 0.27 4.31 -20.07
CA MET A 417 0.04 3.66 -18.78
C MET A 417 0.03 4.68 -17.65
N LEU A 418 -0.87 4.50 -16.68
CA LEU A 418 -0.78 5.17 -15.40
C LEU A 418 -0.40 4.16 -14.34
N ILE A 419 0.64 4.46 -13.56
CA ILE A 419 1.06 3.69 -12.38
C ILE A 419 0.93 4.62 -11.17
N ILE A 420 0.13 4.21 -10.18
CA ILE A 420 -0.08 4.96 -8.95
C ILE A 420 0.47 4.13 -7.79
N GLN A 421 1.50 4.61 -7.11
CA GLN A 421 1.96 4.00 -5.87
C GLN A 421 1.14 4.56 -4.71
N VAL A 422 0.46 3.69 -3.97
CA VAL A 422 -0.29 3.99 -2.74
C VAL A 422 0.41 3.30 -1.58
N ASP A 423 1.13 4.06 -0.76
CA ASP A 423 2.08 3.48 0.20
C ASP A 423 2.35 4.38 1.42
N ASP A 424 3.17 3.92 2.36
CA ASP A 424 3.70 4.77 3.41
C ASP A 424 4.63 5.85 2.85
N VAL A 425 4.57 7.05 3.44
CA VAL A 425 5.38 8.19 2.95
C VAL A 425 6.86 7.86 2.91
N HIS A 426 7.36 7.02 3.83
CA HIS A 426 8.75 6.61 3.90
C HIS A 426 9.24 5.85 2.65
N GLU A 427 8.33 5.28 1.87
CA GLU A 427 8.62 4.54 0.64
C GLU A 427 8.75 5.43 -0.60
N TRP A 428 8.69 6.76 -0.45
CA TRP A 428 8.83 7.71 -1.56
C TRP A 428 10.10 7.53 -2.39
N LYS A 429 11.18 7.00 -1.79
CA LYS A 429 12.45 6.76 -2.50
C LYS A 429 12.32 5.65 -3.55
N ILE A 430 11.45 4.67 -3.33
CA ILE A 430 11.15 3.63 -4.32
C ILE A 430 10.49 4.29 -5.53
N LEU A 431 9.49 5.14 -5.30
CA LEU A 431 8.80 5.91 -6.35
C LEU A 431 9.80 6.73 -7.19
N ASP A 432 10.68 7.50 -6.54
CA ASP A 432 11.61 8.39 -7.26
C ASP A 432 12.64 7.60 -8.08
N ARG A 433 13.12 6.46 -7.56
CA ARG A 433 13.99 5.54 -8.30
C ARG A 433 13.25 4.91 -9.49
N ALA A 434 12.04 4.41 -9.28
CA ALA A 434 11.19 3.83 -10.32
C ALA A 434 10.87 4.84 -11.44
N LYS A 435 10.54 6.08 -11.08
CA LYS A 435 10.32 7.19 -12.04
C LYS A 435 11.56 7.50 -12.86
N SER A 436 12.72 7.54 -12.20
CA SER A 436 14.00 7.79 -12.86
C SER A 436 14.31 6.67 -13.86
N PHE A 437 14.10 5.41 -13.45
CA PHE A 437 14.23 4.26 -14.34
C PHE A 437 13.29 4.36 -15.55
N ILE A 438 11.98 4.55 -15.34
CA ILE A 438 10.99 4.64 -16.43
C ILE A 438 11.37 5.75 -17.42
N LYS A 439 11.83 6.90 -16.91
CA LYS A 439 12.27 8.02 -17.75
C LYS A 439 13.45 7.63 -18.64
N GLU A 440 14.46 6.96 -18.10
CA GLU A 440 15.62 6.54 -18.91
C GLU A 440 15.28 5.39 -19.85
N TYR A 441 14.54 4.39 -19.37
CA TYR A 441 14.05 3.27 -20.19
C TYR A 441 13.17 3.74 -21.35
N SER A 442 12.35 4.78 -21.17
CA SER A 442 11.55 5.32 -22.27
C SER A 442 12.36 5.89 -23.43
N LYS A 443 13.63 6.27 -23.20
CA LYS A 443 14.53 6.77 -24.26
C LYS A 443 15.10 5.64 -25.12
N THR A 444 15.13 4.40 -24.62
CA THR A 444 15.64 3.25 -25.36
C THR A 444 14.57 2.60 -26.24
N LEU A 445 13.30 2.97 -26.05
CA LEU A 445 12.18 2.48 -26.85
C LEU A 445 12.03 3.26 -28.16
N PRO A 446 11.88 2.58 -29.31
CA PRO A 446 11.70 3.24 -30.60
C PRO A 446 10.32 3.90 -30.71
N GLY A 447 10.31 5.21 -31.02
CA GLY A 447 9.11 6.01 -31.22
C GLY A 447 8.44 6.48 -29.93
N SER A 448 7.67 7.57 -30.01
CA SER A 448 6.89 8.14 -28.89
C SER A 448 5.67 7.29 -28.47
N ALA A 449 5.64 6.00 -28.82
CA ALA A 449 4.46 5.14 -28.76
C ALA A 449 4.12 4.68 -27.33
N HIS A 450 5.04 4.78 -26.38
CA HIS A 450 4.88 4.25 -25.03
C HIS A 450 5.21 5.30 -23.96
N GLU A 451 4.17 5.81 -23.30
CA GLU A 451 4.30 6.78 -22.21
C GLU A 451 3.75 6.17 -20.92
N SER A 452 4.63 5.88 -19.97
CA SER A 452 4.26 5.47 -18.61
C SER A 452 4.35 6.68 -17.67
N VAL A 453 3.23 7.04 -17.06
CA VAL A 453 3.15 8.10 -16.05
C VAL A 453 3.10 7.42 -14.68
N MET A 454 4.03 7.78 -13.78
CA MET A 454 4.07 7.23 -12.43
C MET A 454 3.91 8.33 -11.37
N LEU A 455 2.99 8.13 -10.44
CA LEU A 455 2.58 9.07 -9.39
C LEU A 455 2.59 8.37 -8.02
N GLY A 456 2.72 9.15 -6.94
CA GLY A 456 2.64 8.64 -5.57
C GLY A 456 1.53 9.30 -4.76
N LEU A 457 0.83 8.50 -3.97
CA LEU A 457 -0.16 8.91 -2.98
C LEU A 457 0.17 8.25 -1.65
N PHE A 458 0.53 9.05 -0.65
CA PHE A 458 0.97 8.52 0.63
C PHE A 458 -0.01 8.90 1.74
N PRO A 459 -1.01 8.05 2.07
CA PRO A 459 -2.00 8.34 3.10
C PRO A 459 -1.38 8.32 4.50
N ILE A 460 -1.74 9.30 5.35
CA ILE A 460 -1.26 9.36 6.74
C ILE A 460 -1.79 8.19 7.56
N GLN A 461 -0.98 7.69 8.50
CA GLN A 461 -1.44 6.79 9.56
C GLN A 461 -2.54 7.46 10.40
N LYS A 462 -3.53 6.69 10.88
CA LYS A 462 -4.55 7.21 11.83
C LYS A 462 -4.33 6.75 13.26
N ILE A 463 -3.40 5.81 13.47
CA ILE A 463 -2.98 5.34 14.79
C ILE A 463 -1.53 5.76 14.97
N PHE A 464 -1.24 6.51 16.02
CA PHE A 464 0.06 7.10 16.29
C PHE A 464 0.66 6.52 17.57
N SER A 465 1.97 6.24 17.58
CA SER A 465 2.74 6.08 18.82
C SER A 465 3.09 7.47 19.36
N ALA A 466 2.83 7.71 20.64
CA ALA A 466 3.18 8.97 21.30
C ALA A 466 4.69 9.07 21.49
N GLY A 467 5.26 10.24 21.20
CA GLY A 467 6.70 10.48 21.30
C GLY A 467 7.13 11.79 20.62
N PRO A 468 8.42 12.17 20.74
CA PRO A 468 9.00 13.36 20.11
C PRO A 468 9.27 13.19 18.61
N GLY A 469 9.30 11.95 18.11
CA GLY A 469 9.58 11.62 16.72
C GLY A 469 8.33 11.48 15.86
N ARG A 470 8.55 11.22 14.57
CA ARG A 470 7.47 10.76 13.69
C ARG A 470 6.96 9.42 14.20
N SER A 471 5.65 9.25 14.23
CA SER A 471 5.07 7.96 14.56
C SER A 471 5.45 6.97 13.48
N ASP A 472 6.04 5.86 13.89
CA ASP A 472 6.38 4.76 13.02
C ASP A 472 6.02 3.44 13.71
N LEU A 473 4.81 2.94 13.46
CA LEU A 473 4.36 1.66 14.03
C LEU A 473 5.22 0.48 13.56
N TYR A 474 5.91 0.58 12.43
CA TYR A 474 6.82 -0.48 11.99
C TYR A 474 8.01 -0.60 12.95
N LEU A 475 8.59 0.51 13.39
CA LEU A 475 9.68 0.51 14.39
C LEU A 475 9.16 0.37 15.82
N GLU A 476 8.04 1.05 16.10
CA GLU A 476 7.48 1.26 17.41
C GLU A 476 6.04 0.72 17.47
N ASP A 477 5.87 -0.59 17.27
CA ASP A 477 4.61 -1.27 17.54
C ASP A 477 4.39 -1.44 19.06
N PRO A 478 3.28 -0.94 19.64
CA PRO A 478 3.09 -0.89 21.10
C PRO A 478 2.60 -2.22 21.68
N GLY A 479 2.47 -3.26 20.86
CA GLY A 479 2.14 -4.62 21.28
C GLY A 479 0.65 -4.86 21.54
N PHE A 480 0.38 -5.99 22.20
CA PHE A 480 -0.96 -6.59 22.27
C PHE A 480 -1.77 -6.26 23.52
N LYS A 481 -1.15 -5.66 24.54
CA LYS A 481 -1.78 -5.39 25.84
C LYS A 481 -1.88 -3.89 26.04
N LEU A 482 -3.03 -3.34 25.67
CA LEU A 482 -3.30 -1.91 25.72
C LEU A 482 -4.43 -1.62 26.70
N ARG A 483 -4.63 -0.35 27.04
CA ARG A 483 -5.81 0.14 27.76
C ARG A 483 -6.42 1.33 27.03
N MET A 484 -7.74 1.40 26.95
CA MET A 484 -8.42 2.64 26.54
C MET A 484 -8.47 3.62 27.71
N SER A 485 -8.33 4.93 27.48
CA SER A 485 -8.49 5.95 28.53
C SER A 485 -9.81 5.88 29.27
N SER A 486 -10.89 5.57 28.55
CA SER A 486 -12.25 5.50 29.10
C SER A 486 -12.50 4.26 29.97
N GLY A 487 -11.54 3.33 30.08
CA GLY A 487 -11.77 2.03 30.71
C GLY A 487 -10.61 1.50 31.56
N ARG A 488 -10.96 0.62 32.51
CA ARG A 488 -9.98 -0.19 33.26
C ARG A 488 -9.62 -1.50 32.55
N ARG A 489 -10.37 -1.88 31.51
CA ARG A 489 -10.22 -3.15 30.79
C ARG A 489 -9.03 -3.11 29.82
N LEU A 490 -8.29 -4.21 29.76
CA LEU A 490 -7.29 -4.43 28.72
C LEU A 490 -7.98 -4.63 27.36
N VAL A 491 -7.47 -3.95 26.35
CA VAL A 491 -7.91 -4.06 24.95
C VAL A 491 -6.75 -4.53 24.08
N GLY A 492 -7.09 -5.11 22.93
CA GLY A 492 -6.13 -5.59 21.94
C GLY A 492 -6.02 -4.66 20.71
N PRO A 493 -5.10 -4.98 19.78
CA PRO A 493 -4.90 -4.24 18.54
C PRO A 493 -6.19 -4.01 17.74
N MET A 494 -7.03 -5.04 17.61
CA MET A 494 -8.27 -4.97 16.84
C MET A 494 -9.28 -3.97 17.43
N ASP A 495 -9.30 -3.80 18.76
CA ASP A 495 -10.18 -2.83 19.40
C ASP A 495 -9.78 -1.39 19.04
N ILE A 496 -8.47 -1.14 18.86
CA ILE A 496 -7.96 0.16 18.38
C ILE A 496 -8.33 0.39 16.91
N ILE A 497 -8.26 -0.65 16.07
CA ILE A 497 -8.69 -0.58 14.67
C ILE A 497 -10.17 -0.25 14.59
N SER A 498 -11.02 -0.99 15.33
CA SER A 498 -12.45 -0.71 15.44
C SER A 498 -12.73 0.71 15.90
N ALA A 499 -12.02 1.19 16.91
CA ALA A 499 -12.20 2.55 17.40
C ALA A 499 -11.78 3.60 16.36
N THR A 500 -10.70 3.39 15.62
CA THR A 500 -10.14 4.39 14.68
C THR A 500 -10.83 4.42 13.32
N TYR A 501 -11.22 3.24 12.83
CA TYR A 501 -11.76 3.03 11.49
C TYR A 501 -13.24 2.61 11.49
N GLY A 502 -13.86 2.52 12.66
CA GLY A 502 -15.25 2.10 12.83
C GLY A 502 -15.40 0.59 13.00
N GLU A 503 -16.42 0.21 13.79
CA GLU A 503 -16.66 -1.16 14.22
C GLU A 503 -16.95 -2.12 13.06
N HIS A 504 -17.61 -1.64 12.01
CA HIS A 504 -17.85 -2.45 10.81
C HIS A 504 -16.55 -2.86 10.10
N ILE A 505 -15.60 -1.94 9.95
CA ILE A 505 -14.29 -2.24 9.35
C ILE A 505 -13.48 -3.15 10.26
N GLY A 506 -13.43 -2.85 11.57
CA GLY A 506 -12.75 -3.70 12.55
C GLY A 506 -13.29 -5.14 12.56
N ASN A 507 -14.61 -5.32 12.48
CA ASN A 507 -15.23 -6.64 12.37
C ASN A 507 -14.87 -7.38 11.09
N HIS A 508 -14.80 -6.69 9.95
CA HIS A 508 -14.38 -7.31 8.70
C HIS A 508 -12.92 -7.74 8.74
N VAL A 509 -12.01 -6.86 9.20
CA VAL A 509 -10.59 -7.18 9.35
C VAL A 509 -10.41 -8.37 10.31
N ARG A 510 -11.11 -8.38 11.46
CA ARG A 510 -11.13 -9.49 12.42
C ARG A 510 -11.58 -10.79 11.75
N ARG A 511 -12.68 -10.77 10.99
CA ARG A 511 -13.17 -11.95 10.26
C ARG A 511 -12.15 -12.47 9.25
N SER A 512 -11.52 -11.58 8.48
CA SER A 512 -10.47 -11.94 7.54
C SER A 512 -9.26 -12.57 8.25
N CYS A 513 -8.86 -12.04 9.41
CA CYS A 513 -7.79 -12.63 10.23
C CYS A 513 -8.14 -14.04 10.70
N LEU A 514 -9.37 -14.25 11.21
CA LEU A 514 -9.83 -15.55 11.69
C LEU A 514 -9.86 -16.62 10.58
N LEU A 515 -10.26 -16.24 9.35
CA LEU A 515 -10.25 -17.13 8.19
C LEU A 515 -8.84 -17.61 7.82
N GLU A 516 -7.82 -16.82 8.13
CA GLU A 516 -6.40 -17.16 7.93
C GLU A 516 -5.73 -17.79 9.18
N GLY A 517 -6.53 -18.15 10.19
CA GLY A 517 -6.06 -18.80 11.42
C GLY A 517 -5.36 -17.87 12.41
N LEU A 518 -5.63 -16.57 12.37
CA LEU A 518 -5.06 -15.56 13.27
C LEU A 518 -6.06 -15.15 14.35
N SER A 519 -5.58 -14.96 15.58
CA SER A 519 -6.39 -14.62 16.77
C SER A 519 -6.42 -13.14 17.08
#